data_AF-A0A7C6MJ51-F1
#
_entry.id   AF-A0A7C6MJ51-F1
#
_cell.length_a   1.000
_cell.length_b   1.000
_cell.length_c   1.000
_cell.angle_alpha   90.00
_cell.angle_beta   90.00
_cell.angle_gamma   90.00
#
_symmetry.space_group_name_H-M   'P 1'
#
loop_
_entity.id
_entity.type
_entity.pdbx_description
1 polymer ?
#
loop_
_entity_poly.entity_id
_entity_poly.type
_entity_poly.pdbx_seq_one_letter_code
_entity_poly.pdbx_strand_id
1 'polypeptide(L)'
;MDTITSALVGFLTAQLTIGGVPILVREIVGNVFGLASAYFGMKRLVWAWPVGIAGNILLFTVFLGGVFNTPQDLDLYGQAGRQVMFLTVSVYGWWRWSQTRRLAARGGAADSGAAVMPRWATGRERLLMLAIAIFGTIACALIFETLGSWGPWADAWIFVGSLLATWGMAKGWTEFWLIWIAVDIVGVPLLFLGGYYPSAALYLFYGVFVTFGFITWLRVQRAGQDSDARAGEPLTDASLADEPGNDPARAGRADTGARASGDRTHSGAHAHAVTRG
;
A
#
# COMPACT_ATOMS: atom_id res chain seq x y z
N MET A 1 13.33 -29.84 23.00
CA MET A 1 12.07 -29.47 22.31
C MET A 1 11.07 -28.90 23.30
N ASP A 2 11.05 -29.38 24.54
CA ASP A 2 10.11 -28.97 25.60
C ASP A 2 10.13 -27.46 25.94
N THR A 3 11.30 -26.80 25.93
CA THR A 3 11.40 -25.35 26.19
C THR A 3 10.76 -24.51 25.10
N ILE A 4 10.92 -24.89 23.83
CA ILE A 4 10.33 -24.19 22.68
C ILE A 4 8.81 -24.41 22.70
N THR A 5 8.37 -25.64 22.92
CA THR A 5 6.94 -25.96 23.03
C THR A 5 6.29 -25.20 24.19
N SER A 6 6.96 -25.12 25.35
CA SER A 6 6.45 -24.41 26.54
C SER A 6 6.41 -22.89 26.33
N ALA A 7 7.44 -22.31 25.71
CA ALA A 7 7.46 -20.88 25.38
C ALA A 7 6.39 -20.53 24.33
N LEU A 8 6.19 -21.39 23.33
CA LEU A 8 5.19 -21.20 22.28
C LEU A 8 3.77 -21.32 22.85
N VAL A 9 3.51 -22.33 23.68
CA VAL A 9 2.24 -22.46 24.41
C VAL A 9 2.02 -21.26 25.33
N GLY A 10 3.04 -20.83 26.07
CA GLY A 10 2.98 -19.66 26.94
C GLY A 10 2.67 -18.36 26.19
N PHE A 11 3.26 -18.16 25.00
CA PHE A 11 2.94 -17.01 24.16
C PHE A 11 1.51 -17.07 23.60
N LEU A 12 1.06 -18.24 23.17
CA LEU A 12 -0.28 -18.42 22.59
C LEU A 12 -1.41 -18.26 23.62
N THR A 13 -1.15 -18.55 24.89
CA THR A 13 -2.13 -18.42 25.99
C THR A 13 -1.98 -17.14 26.80
N ALA A 14 -0.92 -16.35 26.59
CA ALA A 14 -0.70 -15.10 27.31
C ALA A 14 -1.84 -14.09 27.06
N GLN A 15 -2.31 -13.49 28.15
CA GLN A 15 -3.40 -12.51 28.15
C GLN A 15 -2.97 -11.23 28.87
N LEU A 16 -3.47 -10.10 28.38
CA LEU A 16 -3.34 -8.80 29.01
C LEU A 16 -4.76 -8.26 29.24
N THR A 17 -5.02 -7.72 30.43
CA THR A 17 -6.31 -7.09 30.74
C THR A 17 -6.24 -5.61 30.39
N ILE A 18 -6.98 -5.18 29.37
CA ILE A 18 -7.07 -3.76 28.97
C ILE A 18 -8.50 -3.30 29.23
N GLY A 19 -8.67 -2.34 30.14
CA GLY A 19 -10.01 -1.82 30.48
C GLY A 19 -10.96 -2.86 31.07
N GLY A 20 -10.45 -3.90 31.74
CA GLY A 20 -11.24 -4.99 32.32
C GLY A 20 -11.56 -6.14 31.35
N VAL A 21 -11.16 -6.05 30.09
CA VAL A 21 -11.36 -7.12 29.08
C VAL A 21 -10.05 -7.90 28.88
N PRO A 22 -10.06 -9.24 28.98
CA PRO A 22 -8.89 -10.05 28.67
C PRO A 22 -8.66 -10.08 27.15
N ILE A 23 -7.47 -9.65 26.71
CA ILE A 23 -7.05 -9.63 25.31
C ILE A 23 -5.83 -10.54 25.17
N LEU A 24 -5.83 -11.41 24.16
CA LEU A 24 -4.73 -12.34 23.91
C LEU A 24 -3.51 -11.59 23.35
N VAL A 25 -2.30 -11.87 23.84
CA VAL A 25 -1.06 -11.25 23.32
C VAL A 25 -0.88 -11.53 21.84
N ARG A 26 -1.23 -12.74 21.38
CA ARG A 26 -1.24 -13.11 19.95
C ARG A 26 -2.21 -12.27 19.10
N GLU A 27 -3.32 -11.79 19.68
CA GLU A 27 -4.23 -10.88 18.99
C GLU A 27 -3.58 -9.51 18.79
N ILE A 28 -2.90 -8.99 19.80
CA ILE A 28 -2.18 -7.71 19.72
C ILE A 28 -1.07 -7.81 18.67
N VAL A 29 -0.25 -8.86 18.73
CA VAL A 29 0.82 -9.10 17.76
C VAL A 29 0.24 -9.26 16.35
N GLY A 30 -0.85 -10.02 16.19
CA GLY A 30 -1.53 -10.18 14.90
C GLY A 30 -1.99 -8.85 14.31
N ASN A 31 -2.57 -7.98 15.13
CA ASN A 31 -2.96 -6.63 14.73
C ASN A 31 -1.76 -5.74 14.37
N VAL A 32 -0.63 -5.83 15.09
CA VAL A 32 0.60 -5.11 14.73
C VAL A 32 1.10 -5.53 13.33
N PHE A 33 1.07 -6.83 13.02
CA PHE A 33 1.36 -7.31 11.67
C PHE A 33 0.34 -6.79 10.63
N GLY A 34 -0.94 -6.72 11.00
CA GLY A 34 -1.99 -6.10 10.18
C GLY A 34 -1.69 -4.63 9.84
N LEU A 35 -1.35 -3.82 10.84
CA LEU A 35 -0.96 -2.42 10.65
C LEU A 35 0.31 -2.27 9.82
N ALA A 36 1.32 -3.11 10.07
CA ALA A 36 2.56 -3.12 9.27
C ALA A 36 2.28 -3.47 7.80
N SER A 37 1.40 -4.45 7.55
CA SER A 37 0.92 -4.80 6.20
C SER A 37 0.24 -3.60 5.53
N ALA A 38 -0.69 -2.93 6.23
CA ALA A 38 -1.39 -1.76 5.72
C ALA A 38 -0.42 -0.60 5.40
N TYR A 39 0.60 -0.40 6.24
CA TYR A 39 1.69 0.56 5.99
C TYR A 39 2.50 0.24 4.73
N PHE A 40 2.91 -1.01 4.56
CA PHE A 40 3.59 -1.42 3.33
C PHE A 40 2.68 -1.33 2.11
N GLY A 41 1.37 -1.59 2.27
CA GLY A 41 0.37 -1.41 1.22
C GLY A 41 0.23 0.05 0.79
N MET A 42 0.17 0.98 1.76
CA MET A 42 0.21 2.42 1.52
C MET A 42 1.49 2.83 0.77
N LYS A 43 2.65 2.27 1.15
CA LYS A 43 3.94 2.48 0.47
C LYS A 43 4.09 1.69 -0.84
N ARG A 44 3.11 0.84 -1.19
CA ARG A 44 3.07 0.00 -2.40
C ARG A 44 4.21 -1.02 -2.46
N LEU A 45 4.70 -1.48 -1.32
CA LEU A 45 5.76 -2.49 -1.25
C LEU A 45 5.18 -3.91 -1.31
N VAL A 46 5.85 -4.82 -2.03
CA VAL A 46 5.45 -6.24 -2.09
C VAL A 46 5.35 -6.88 -0.70
N TRP A 47 6.14 -6.39 0.26
CA TRP A 47 6.18 -6.85 1.65
C TRP A 47 4.86 -6.70 2.41
N ALA A 48 3.91 -5.90 1.92
CA ALA A 48 2.57 -5.84 2.47
C ALA A 48 1.94 -7.24 2.59
N TRP A 49 2.10 -8.06 1.55
CA TRP A 49 1.47 -9.37 1.49
C TRP A 49 2.04 -10.41 2.46
N PRO A 50 3.35 -10.72 2.49
CA PRO A 50 3.89 -11.71 3.42
C PRO A 50 3.70 -11.29 4.89
N VAL A 51 3.80 -10.00 5.19
CA VAL A 51 3.56 -9.47 6.55
C VAL A 51 2.09 -9.64 6.94
N GLY A 52 1.16 -9.32 6.02
CA GLY A 52 -0.26 -9.56 6.22
C GLY A 52 -0.61 -11.04 6.40
N ILE A 53 0.00 -11.93 5.61
CA ILE A 53 -0.18 -13.39 5.73
C ILE A 53 0.26 -13.87 7.11
N ALA A 54 1.44 -13.45 7.59
CA ALA A 54 1.91 -13.81 8.93
C ALA A 54 0.94 -13.34 10.03
N GLY A 55 0.44 -12.10 9.92
CA GLY A 55 -0.59 -11.57 10.82
C GLY A 55 -1.89 -12.36 10.80
N ASN A 56 -2.43 -12.67 9.60
CA ASN A 56 -3.65 -13.44 9.42
C ASN A 56 -3.51 -14.88 9.94
N ILE A 57 -2.36 -15.54 9.77
CA ILE A 57 -2.12 -16.86 10.35
C ILE A 57 -2.16 -16.78 11.88
N LEU A 58 -1.54 -15.76 12.47
CA LEU A 58 -1.56 -15.59 13.92
C LEU A 58 -2.98 -15.31 14.44
N LEU A 59 -3.73 -14.43 13.77
CA LEU A 59 -5.13 -14.15 14.09
C LEU A 59 -6.02 -15.39 13.88
N PHE A 60 -5.77 -16.19 12.85
CA PHE A 60 -6.48 -17.46 12.65
C PHE A 60 -6.33 -18.40 13.85
N THR A 61 -5.16 -18.42 14.50
CA THR A 61 -4.98 -19.21 15.75
C THR A 61 -5.81 -18.68 16.92
N VAL A 62 -6.14 -17.39 16.95
CA VAL A 62 -7.02 -16.76 17.96
C VAL A 62 -8.45 -17.25 17.80
N PHE A 63 -8.93 -17.29 16.56
CA PHE A 63 -10.30 -17.69 16.22
C PHE A 63 -10.51 -19.20 16.16
N LEU A 64 -9.45 -20.01 16.29
CA LEU A 64 -9.52 -21.48 16.44
C LEU A 64 -9.89 -21.89 17.89
N GLY A 65 -10.85 -21.18 18.49
CA GLY A 65 -11.21 -21.27 19.90
C GLY A 65 -11.60 -22.67 20.39
N GLY A 66 -12.21 -23.50 19.54
CA GLY A 66 -12.58 -24.88 19.87
C GLY A 66 -11.40 -25.83 20.08
N VAL A 67 -10.19 -25.50 19.61
CA VAL A 67 -8.96 -26.29 19.86
C VAL A 67 -8.15 -25.75 21.05
N PHE A 68 -8.41 -24.50 21.46
CA PHE A 68 -7.63 -23.79 22.50
C PHE A 68 -8.46 -23.28 23.69
N ASN A 69 -9.72 -23.71 23.85
CA ASN A 69 -10.64 -23.29 24.92
C ASN A 69 -10.75 -21.75 25.04
N THR A 70 -11.08 -21.09 23.93
CA THR A 70 -11.24 -19.63 23.92
C THR A 70 -12.69 -19.27 24.27
N PRO A 71 -12.99 -18.36 25.23
CA PRO A 71 -14.35 -18.13 25.74
C PRO A 71 -15.40 -17.57 24.76
N GLN A 72 -15.07 -17.37 23.48
CA GLN A 72 -15.90 -16.73 22.45
C GLN A 72 -16.60 -17.78 21.55
N ASP A 73 -17.24 -18.78 22.15
CA ASP A 73 -17.70 -20.03 21.50
C ASP A 73 -18.88 -19.92 20.50
N LEU A 74 -19.38 -18.72 20.16
CA LEU A 74 -20.66 -18.59 19.43
C LEU A 74 -20.58 -18.10 17.97
N ASP A 75 -19.41 -17.68 17.46
CA ASP A 75 -19.30 -17.10 16.09
C ASP A 75 -18.07 -17.58 15.29
N LEU A 76 -17.58 -18.79 15.56
CA LEU A 76 -16.31 -19.30 15.01
C LEU A 76 -16.29 -19.43 13.48
N TYR A 77 -17.39 -19.83 12.84
CA TYR A 77 -17.39 -20.13 11.41
C TYR A 77 -17.26 -18.88 10.52
N GLY A 78 -17.96 -17.80 10.88
CA GLY A 78 -17.88 -16.53 10.15
C GLY A 78 -16.49 -15.91 10.24
N GLN A 79 -15.89 -15.93 11.44
CA GLN A 79 -14.55 -15.37 11.66
C GLN A 79 -13.43 -16.23 11.06
N ALA A 80 -13.51 -17.56 11.15
CA ALA A 80 -12.58 -18.45 10.48
C ALA A 80 -12.66 -18.30 8.94
N GLY A 81 -13.88 -18.17 8.40
CA GLY A 81 -14.11 -17.90 6.99
C GLY A 81 -13.42 -16.62 6.52
N ARG A 82 -13.49 -15.54 7.31
CA ARG A 82 -12.79 -14.27 7.00
C ARG A 82 -11.28 -14.46 6.93
N GLN A 83 -10.68 -15.18 7.87
CA GLN A 83 -9.25 -15.42 7.88
C GLN A 83 -8.77 -16.23 6.67
N VAL A 84 -9.52 -17.28 6.30
CA VAL A 84 -9.25 -18.06 5.09
C VAL A 84 -9.36 -17.18 3.84
N MET A 85 -10.41 -16.36 3.74
CA MET A 85 -10.58 -15.41 2.65
C MET A 85 -9.39 -14.45 2.54
N PHE A 86 -8.99 -13.81 3.64
CA PHE A 86 -7.83 -12.91 3.65
C PHE A 86 -6.55 -13.62 3.22
N LEU A 87 -6.33 -14.85 3.69
CA LEU A 87 -5.17 -15.64 3.30
C LEU A 87 -5.17 -15.92 1.78
N THR A 88 -6.29 -16.40 1.23
CA THR A 88 -6.43 -16.70 -0.21
C THR A 88 -6.18 -15.47 -1.08
N VAL A 89 -6.80 -14.33 -0.77
CA VAL A 89 -6.63 -13.11 -1.56
C VAL A 89 -5.23 -12.54 -1.37
N SER A 90 -4.63 -12.68 -0.17
CA SER A 90 -3.27 -12.22 0.09
C SER A 90 -2.22 -12.98 -0.70
N VAL A 91 -2.39 -14.30 -0.87
CA VAL A 91 -1.52 -15.11 -1.73
C VAL A 91 -1.63 -14.65 -3.19
N TYR A 92 -2.85 -14.39 -3.67
CA TYR A 92 -3.05 -13.82 -5.01
C TYR A 92 -2.37 -12.45 -5.17
N GLY A 93 -2.54 -11.55 -4.19
CA GLY A 93 -1.92 -10.24 -4.17
C GLY A 93 -0.39 -10.33 -4.19
N TRP A 94 0.18 -11.23 -3.39
CA TRP A 94 1.62 -11.46 -3.37
C TRP A 94 2.14 -11.94 -4.72
N TRP A 95 1.50 -12.95 -5.31
CA TRP A 95 1.87 -13.47 -6.61
C TRP A 95 1.87 -12.35 -7.67
N ARG A 96 0.79 -11.57 -7.72
CA ARG A 96 0.62 -10.51 -8.70
C ARG A 96 1.63 -9.38 -8.55
N TRP A 97 1.82 -8.85 -7.34
CA TRP A 97 2.77 -7.76 -7.08
C TRP A 97 4.22 -8.22 -7.26
N SER A 98 4.52 -9.48 -6.95
CA SER A 98 5.83 -10.08 -7.24
C SER A 98 6.09 -10.18 -8.74
N GLN A 99 5.08 -10.54 -9.53
CA GLN A 99 5.19 -10.60 -10.98
C GLN A 99 5.45 -9.20 -11.56
N THR A 100 4.69 -8.19 -11.14
CA THR A 100 4.88 -6.81 -11.61
C THR A 100 6.29 -6.29 -11.26
N ARG A 101 6.77 -6.53 -10.03
CA ARG A 101 8.13 -6.14 -9.63
C ARG A 101 9.21 -6.84 -10.47
N ARG A 102 9.06 -8.14 -10.73
CA ARG A 102 10.01 -8.92 -11.55
C ARG A 102 10.06 -8.42 -13.00
N LEU A 103 8.91 -8.06 -13.56
CA LEU A 103 8.83 -7.51 -14.92
C LEU A 103 9.49 -6.13 -15.00
N ALA A 104 9.25 -5.24 -14.02
CA ALA A 104 9.89 -3.94 -13.96
C ALA A 104 11.43 -4.03 -13.87
N ALA A 105 11.94 -4.95 -13.03
CA ALA A 105 13.38 -5.19 -12.89
C ALA A 105 14.02 -5.71 -14.19
N ARG A 106 13.32 -6.57 -14.95
CA ARG A 106 13.80 -7.06 -16.25
C ARG A 106 13.79 -5.98 -17.34
N GLY A 107 12.87 -5.01 -17.24
CA GLY A 107 12.76 -3.89 -18.18
C GLY A 107 13.74 -2.75 -17.95
N GLY A 108 14.70 -2.90 -17.03
CA GLY A 108 15.69 -1.86 -16.72
C GLY A 108 15.14 -0.64 -15.98
N ALA A 109 13.91 -0.70 -15.47
CA ALA A 109 13.36 0.37 -14.65
C ALA A 109 14.12 0.44 -13.32
N ALA A 110 14.43 1.66 -12.86
CA ALA A 110 15.03 1.88 -11.54
C ALA A 110 14.16 1.21 -10.45
N ASP A 111 14.79 0.52 -9.50
CA ASP A 111 14.08 -0.16 -8.40
C ASP A 111 13.49 0.90 -7.44
N SER A 112 12.34 1.43 -7.81
CA SER A 112 11.57 2.37 -7.00
C SER A 112 10.95 1.70 -5.76
N GLY A 113 11.11 0.38 -5.59
CA GLY A 113 10.48 -0.42 -4.54
C GLY A 113 8.95 -0.57 -4.68
N ALA A 114 8.31 0.25 -5.52
CA ALA A 114 6.87 0.23 -5.76
C ALA A 114 6.47 -0.93 -6.66
N ALA A 115 5.60 -1.79 -6.14
CA ALA A 115 5.12 -2.98 -6.83
C ALA A 115 3.91 -2.73 -7.72
N VAL A 116 3.20 -1.61 -7.52
CA VAL A 116 1.98 -1.28 -8.25
C VAL A 116 1.86 0.23 -8.44
N MET A 117 1.34 0.65 -9.59
CA MET A 117 0.92 2.03 -9.81
C MET A 117 -0.56 2.17 -9.46
N PRO A 118 -0.94 3.05 -8.51
CA PRO A 118 -2.33 3.33 -8.21
C PRO A 118 -3.07 3.83 -9.44
N ARG A 119 -4.29 3.34 -9.64
CA ARG A 119 -5.23 3.87 -10.63
C ARG A 119 -6.65 3.79 -10.11
N TRP A 120 -7.56 4.52 -10.73
CA TRP A 120 -8.98 4.27 -10.54
C TRP A 120 -9.41 3.04 -11.33
N ALA A 121 -10.38 2.30 -10.80
CA ALA A 121 -11.06 1.23 -11.52
C ALA A 121 -11.89 1.83 -12.68
N THR A 122 -11.90 1.12 -13.80
CA THR A 122 -12.74 1.46 -14.95
C THR A 122 -14.23 1.29 -14.62
N GLY A 123 -15.12 1.88 -15.42
CA GLY A 123 -16.57 1.73 -15.20
C GLY A 123 -17.03 0.26 -15.15
N ARG A 124 -16.44 -0.60 -15.99
CA ARG A 124 -16.72 -2.06 -15.99
C ARG A 124 -16.23 -2.73 -14.70
N GLU A 125 -15.03 -2.39 -14.23
CA GLU A 125 -14.48 -2.91 -12.97
C GLU A 125 -15.31 -2.45 -11.77
N ARG A 126 -15.79 -1.20 -11.77
CA ARG A 126 -16.69 -0.68 -10.73
C ARG A 126 -18.05 -1.36 -10.74
N LEU A 127 -18.63 -1.58 -11.92
CA LEU A 127 -19.89 -2.32 -12.04
C LEU A 127 -19.76 -3.76 -11.54
N LEU A 128 -18.63 -4.42 -11.85
CA LEU A 128 -18.33 -5.74 -11.32
C LEU A 128 -18.19 -5.73 -9.79
N MET A 129 -17.45 -4.77 -9.23
CA MET A 129 -17.35 -4.62 -7.77
C MET A 129 -18.71 -4.39 -7.12
N LEU A 130 -19.55 -3.53 -7.71
CA LEU A 130 -20.90 -3.26 -7.20
C LEU A 130 -21.79 -4.50 -7.27
N ALA A 131 -21.74 -5.25 -8.37
CA ALA A 131 -22.46 -6.51 -8.50
C ALA A 131 -22.01 -7.53 -7.45
N ILE A 132 -20.69 -7.72 -7.27
CA ILE A 132 -20.15 -8.60 -6.23
C ILE A 132 -20.54 -8.12 -4.83
N ALA A 133 -20.53 -6.81 -4.58
CA ALA A 133 -20.94 -6.25 -3.30
C ALA A 133 -22.41 -6.60 -3.00
N ILE A 134 -23.32 -6.34 -3.93
CA ILE A 134 -24.76 -6.58 -3.73
C ILE A 134 -25.05 -8.08 -3.60
N PHE A 135 -24.69 -8.86 -4.63
CA PHE A 135 -25.04 -10.28 -4.67
C PHE A 135 -24.24 -11.09 -3.65
N GLY A 136 -22.97 -10.74 -3.46
CA GLY A 136 -22.11 -11.37 -2.45
C GLY A 136 -22.63 -11.10 -1.04
N THR A 137 -23.02 -9.85 -0.71
CA THR A 137 -23.55 -9.55 0.62
C THR A 137 -24.87 -10.27 0.87
N ILE A 138 -25.78 -10.32 -0.11
CA ILE A 138 -27.03 -11.10 0.03
C ILE A 138 -26.71 -12.59 0.26
N ALA A 139 -25.86 -13.20 -0.57
CA ALA A 139 -25.51 -14.61 -0.44
C ALA A 139 -24.83 -14.92 0.90
N CYS A 140 -23.86 -14.12 1.32
CA CYS A 140 -23.19 -14.28 2.60
C CYS A 140 -24.12 -14.02 3.78
N ALA A 141 -25.05 -13.07 3.69
CA ALA A 141 -26.01 -12.80 4.76
C ALA A 141 -26.92 -14.00 4.99
N LEU A 142 -27.44 -14.60 3.92
CA LEU A 142 -28.25 -15.82 4.00
C LEU A 142 -27.45 -16.99 4.62
N ILE A 143 -26.18 -17.15 4.24
CA ILE A 143 -25.31 -18.17 4.83
C ILE A 143 -25.10 -17.89 6.33
N PHE A 144 -24.77 -16.65 6.70
CA PHE A 144 -24.53 -16.29 8.10
C PHE A 144 -25.80 -16.38 8.96
N GLU A 145 -26.97 -16.14 8.40
CA GLU A 145 -28.25 -16.38 9.06
C GLU A 145 -28.45 -17.87 9.36
N THR A 146 -28.14 -18.76 8.41
CA THR A 146 -28.19 -20.22 8.66
C THR A 146 -27.15 -20.71 9.68
N LEU A 147 -26.05 -19.96 9.85
CA LEU A 147 -25.01 -20.26 10.83
C LEU A 147 -25.29 -19.65 12.21
N GLY A 148 -26.39 -18.89 12.37
CA GLY A 148 -26.79 -18.32 13.67
C GLY A 148 -26.07 -17.04 14.07
N SER A 149 -25.47 -16.30 13.12
CA SER A 149 -24.84 -15.00 13.41
C SER A 149 -25.85 -14.03 14.03
N TRP A 150 -25.41 -13.26 15.03
CA TRP A 150 -26.22 -12.22 15.67
C TRP A 150 -26.53 -11.04 14.74
N GLY A 151 -25.65 -10.76 13.78
CA GLY A 151 -25.77 -9.64 12.85
C GLY A 151 -25.43 -10.04 11.41
N PRO A 152 -26.18 -10.97 10.79
CA PRO A 152 -25.74 -11.65 9.56
C PRO A 152 -25.52 -10.70 8.38
N TRP A 153 -26.34 -9.65 8.27
CA TRP A 153 -26.19 -8.62 7.25
C TRP A 153 -24.96 -7.74 7.46
N ALA A 154 -24.70 -7.33 8.70
CA ALA A 154 -23.52 -6.54 9.04
C ALA A 154 -22.26 -7.39 8.86
N ASP A 155 -22.32 -8.68 9.23
CA ASP A 155 -21.21 -9.59 9.05
C ASP A 155 -20.90 -9.88 7.58
N ALA A 156 -21.93 -10.03 6.75
CA ALA A 156 -21.80 -10.20 5.31
C ALA A 156 -21.24 -8.94 4.64
N TRP A 157 -21.69 -7.76 5.06
CA TRP A 157 -21.13 -6.49 4.62
C TRP A 157 -19.62 -6.40 4.89
N ILE A 158 -19.21 -6.68 6.13
CA ILE A 158 -17.79 -6.64 6.54
C ILE A 158 -17.00 -7.70 5.77
N PHE A 159 -17.53 -8.92 5.61
CA PHE A 159 -16.86 -10.01 4.88
C PHE A 159 -16.61 -9.65 3.41
N VAL A 160 -17.68 -9.29 2.69
CA VAL A 160 -17.63 -9.03 1.24
C VAL A 160 -16.90 -7.72 0.95
N GLY A 161 -17.09 -6.70 1.79
CA GLY A 161 -16.32 -5.46 1.72
C GLY A 161 -14.82 -5.70 1.89
N SER A 162 -14.42 -6.49 2.88
CA SER A 162 -13.01 -6.87 3.11
C SER A 162 -12.41 -7.65 1.93
N LEU A 163 -13.18 -8.56 1.34
CA LEU A 163 -12.81 -9.28 0.13
C LEU A 163 -12.54 -8.32 -1.03
N LEU A 164 -13.49 -7.42 -1.31
CA LEU A 164 -13.38 -6.45 -2.40
C LEU A 164 -12.26 -5.44 -2.17
N ALA A 165 -12.05 -5.00 -0.93
CA ALA A 165 -10.96 -4.10 -0.58
C ALA A 165 -9.59 -4.78 -0.78
N THR A 166 -9.43 -5.99 -0.27
CA THR A 166 -8.16 -6.74 -0.42
C THR A 166 -7.89 -7.09 -1.88
N TRP A 167 -8.92 -7.48 -2.63
CA TRP A 167 -8.80 -7.73 -4.06
C TRP A 167 -8.51 -6.46 -4.87
N GLY A 168 -9.17 -5.35 -4.55
CA GLY A 168 -8.94 -4.03 -5.14
C GLY A 168 -7.50 -3.56 -4.91
N MET A 169 -6.97 -3.75 -3.70
CA MET A 169 -5.55 -3.51 -3.39
C MET A 169 -4.64 -4.37 -4.26
N ALA A 170 -4.90 -5.68 -4.36
CA ALA A 170 -4.15 -6.58 -5.25
C ALA A 170 -4.18 -6.11 -6.71
N LYS A 171 -5.27 -5.45 -7.14
CA LYS A 171 -5.42 -4.88 -8.47
C LYS A 171 -4.81 -3.50 -8.65
N GLY A 172 -4.40 -2.82 -7.58
CA GLY A 172 -3.91 -1.44 -7.62
C GLY A 172 -5.02 -0.40 -7.80
N TRP A 173 -6.27 -0.76 -7.53
CA TRP A 173 -7.42 0.14 -7.64
C TRP A 173 -7.52 1.02 -6.42
N THR A 174 -7.73 2.32 -6.59
CA THR A 174 -7.80 3.30 -5.50
C THR A 174 -9.09 3.16 -4.68
N GLU A 175 -10.14 2.61 -5.29
CA GLU A 175 -11.44 2.33 -4.68
C GLU A 175 -11.33 1.50 -3.40
N PHE A 176 -10.29 0.67 -3.26
CA PHE A 176 -10.15 -0.18 -2.09
C PHE A 176 -10.08 0.59 -0.77
N TRP A 177 -9.49 1.79 -0.77
CA TRP A 177 -9.46 2.64 0.41
C TRP A 177 -10.88 3.09 0.80
N LEU A 178 -11.71 3.41 -0.20
CA LEU A 178 -13.11 3.80 0.03
C LEU A 178 -13.93 2.61 0.53
N ILE A 179 -13.66 1.40 0.03
CA ILE A 179 -14.31 0.18 0.49
C ILE A 179 -13.92 -0.10 1.95
N TRP A 180 -12.66 0.09 2.35
CA TRP A 180 -12.25 -0.03 3.76
C TRP A 180 -12.98 0.97 4.67
N ILE A 181 -13.11 2.23 4.25
CA ILE A 181 -13.91 3.23 4.98
C ILE A 181 -15.37 2.75 5.12
N ALA A 182 -15.95 2.24 4.05
CA ALA A 182 -17.34 1.74 4.05
C ALA A 182 -17.52 0.53 4.98
N VAL A 183 -16.52 -0.35 5.07
CA VAL A 183 -16.49 -1.46 6.04
C VAL A 183 -16.44 -0.91 7.46
N ASP A 184 -15.53 0.02 7.75
CA ASP A 184 -15.32 0.57 9.09
C ASP A 184 -16.53 1.35 9.61
N ILE A 185 -17.26 2.06 8.73
CA ILE A 185 -18.49 2.79 9.08
C ILE A 185 -19.57 1.85 9.66
N VAL A 186 -19.60 0.58 9.26
CA VAL A 186 -20.53 -0.42 9.80
C VAL A 186 -19.88 -1.22 10.92
N GLY A 187 -18.62 -1.63 10.74
CA GLY A 187 -17.89 -2.47 11.69
C GLY A 187 -17.63 -1.80 13.03
N VAL A 188 -17.26 -0.51 13.04
CA VAL A 188 -16.97 0.20 14.29
C VAL A 188 -18.22 0.35 15.17
N PRO A 189 -19.38 0.85 14.67
CA PRO A 189 -20.61 0.86 15.46
C PRO A 189 -21.05 -0.53 15.93
N LEU A 190 -20.92 -1.56 15.10
CA LEU A 190 -21.25 -2.94 15.47
C LEU A 190 -20.40 -3.42 16.67
N LEU A 191 -19.10 -3.15 16.65
CA LEU A 191 -18.20 -3.48 17.77
C LEU A 191 -18.54 -2.69 19.04
N PHE A 192 -18.89 -1.40 18.91
CA PHE A 192 -19.34 -0.58 20.02
C PHE A 192 -20.64 -1.11 20.66
N LEU A 193 -21.63 -1.48 19.83
CA LEU A 193 -22.90 -2.05 20.29
C LEU A 193 -22.71 -3.44 20.92
N GLY A 194 -21.76 -4.23 20.41
CA GLY A 194 -21.37 -5.52 20.99
C GLY A 194 -20.54 -5.43 22.27
N GLY A 195 -20.20 -4.22 22.74
CA GLY A 195 -19.38 -4.02 23.95
C GLY A 195 -17.88 -4.29 23.75
N TYR A 196 -17.43 -4.51 22.50
CA TYR A 196 -16.03 -4.77 22.14
C TYR A 196 -15.24 -3.46 22.00
N TYR A 197 -15.21 -2.65 23.05
CA TYR A 197 -14.60 -1.30 23.03
C TYR A 197 -13.12 -1.27 22.61
N PRO A 198 -12.24 -2.18 23.08
CA PRO A 198 -10.84 -2.18 22.65
C PRO A 198 -10.69 -2.39 21.13
N SER A 199 -11.45 -3.33 20.56
CA SER A 199 -11.45 -3.60 19.13
C SER A 199 -12.05 -2.43 18.33
N ALA A 200 -13.12 -1.82 18.83
CA ALA A 200 -13.73 -0.66 18.20
C ALA A 200 -12.77 0.54 18.13
N ALA A 201 -12.01 0.81 19.20
CA ALA A 201 -11.00 1.86 19.23
C ALA A 201 -9.86 1.59 18.24
N LEU A 202 -9.40 0.33 18.15
CA LEU A 202 -8.38 -0.08 17.18
C LEU A 202 -8.87 0.10 15.73
N TYR A 203 -10.11 -0.27 15.43
CA TYR A 203 -10.67 -0.16 14.08
C TYR A 203 -10.92 1.30 13.71
N LEU A 204 -11.29 2.15 14.67
CA LEU A 204 -11.34 3.60 14.46
C LEU A 204 -9.95 4.17 14.09
N PHE A 205 -8.89 3.70 14.76
CA PHE A 205 -7.52 4.04 14.39
C PHE A 205 -7.16 3.57 12.98
N TYR A 206 -7.56 2.35 12.59
CA TYR A 206 -7.42 1.89 11.21
C TYR A 206 -8.16 2.77 10.21
N GLY A 207 -9.38 3.23 10.52
CA GLY A 207 -10.13 4.14 9.64
C GLY A 207 -9.39 5.47 9.38
N VAL A 208 -8.74 6.02 10.41
CA VAL A 208 -7.86 7.19 10.26
C VAL A 208 -6.65 6.85 9.35
N PHE A 209 -6.02 5.70 9.58
CA PHE A 209 -4.91 5.22 8.77
C PHE A 209 -5.28 5.05 7.29
N VAL A 210 -6.44 4.43 7.02
CA VAL A 210 -7.01 4.23 5.68
C VAL A 210 -7.19 5.56 4.96
N THR A 211 -7.64 6.60 5.67
CA THR A 211 -7.78 7.95 5.12
C THR A 211 -6.42 8.53 4.69
N PHE A 212 -5.37 8.37 5.50
CA PHE A 212 -4.01 8.77 5.11
C PHE A 212 -3.47 7.97 3.92
N GLY A 213 -3.76 6.67 3.88
CA GLY A 213 -3.42 5.79 2.76
C GLY A 213 -4.04 6.25 1.45
N PHE A 214 -5.33 6.58 1.48
CA PHE A 214 -6.07 7.14 0.36
C PHE A 214 -5.43 8.42 -0.18
N ILE A 215 -5.18 9.39 0.70
CA ILE A 215 -4.56 10.67 0.32
C ILE A 215 -3.18 10.45 -0.29
N THR A 216 -2.39 9.52 0.28
CA THR A 216 -1.06 9.16 -0.25
C THR A 216 -1.16 8.63 -1.68
N TRP A 217 -2.11 7.73 -1.96
CA TRP A 217 -2.31 7.17 -3.30
C TRP A 217 -2.82 8.21 -4.31
N LEU A 218 -3.66 9.15 -3.88
CA LEU A 218 -4.10 10.26 -4.75
C LEU A 218 -2.93 11.18 -5.12
N ARG A 219 -2.05 11.49 -4.17
CA ARG A 219 -0.85 12.30 -4.45
C ARG A 219 0.05 11.65 -5.48
N VAL A 220 0.24 10.33 -5.40
CA VAL A 220 1.07 9.61 -6.38
C VAL A 220 0.43 9.60 -7.76
N GLN A 221 -0.89 9.43 -7.87
CA GLN A 221 -1.57 9.48 -9.17
C GLN A 221 -1.41 10.84 -9.85
N ARG A 222 -1.59 11.93 -9.09
CA ARG A 222 -1.42 13.29 -9.62
C ARG A 222 0.00 13.54 -10.10
N ALA A 223 1.00 13.15 -9.32
CA ALA A 223 2.41 13.30 -9.71
C ALA A 223 2.76 12.51 -10.99
N GLY A 224 2.15 11.34 -11.19
CA GLY A 224 2.28 10.57 -12.43
C GLY A 224 1.67 11.30 -13.64
N GLN A 225 0.46 11.83 -13.49
CA GLN A 225 -0.23 12.59 -14.54
C GLN A 225 0.54 13.85 -14.96
N ASP A 226 1.11 14.59 -14.01
CA ASP A 226 1.90 15.79 -14.28
C ASP A 226 3.19 15.45 -15.05
N SER A 227 3.78 14.29 -14.78
CA SER A 227 4.99 13.82 -15.47
C SER A 227 4.68 13.41 -16.91
N ASP A 228 3.57 12.70 -17.14
CA ASP A 228 3.11 12.31 -18.47
C ASP A 228 2.71 13.52 -19.31
N ALA A 229 2.06 14.53 -18.72
CA ALA A 229 1.69 15.78 -19.39
C ALA A 229 2.91 16.56 -19.89
N ARG A 230 3.97 16.66 -19.07
CA ARG A 230 5.24 17.33 -19.44
C ARG A 230 6.00 16.56 -20.52
N ALA A 231 5.94 15.22 -20.52
CA ALA A 231 6.59 14.41 -21.54
C ALA A 231 5.88 14.49 -22.92
N GLY A 232 4.57 14.79 -22.92
CA GLY A 232 3.77 14.95 -24.13
C GLY A 232 3.75 16.37 -24.71
N GLU A 233 4.33 17.36 -24.03
CA GLU A 233 4.41 18.74 -24.51
C GLU A 233 5.48 18.81 -25.62
N PRO A 234 5.11 19.14 -26.88
CA PRO A 234 6.10 19.29 -27.94
C PRO A 234 7.07 20.41 -27.55
N LEU A 235 8.38 20.15 -27.71
CA LEU A 235 9.45 21.13 -27.53
C LEU A 235 9.18 22.33 -28.44
N THR A 236 8.36 23.26 -27.98
CA THR A 236 7.98 24.45 -28.74
C THR A 236 9.10 25.46 -28.51
N ASP A 237 10.09 25.46 -29.42
CA ASP A 237 11.08 26.48 -29.85
C ASP A 237 11.66 27.54 -28.88
N ALA A 238 11.24 27.64 -27.62
CA ALA A 238 11.73 28.63 -26.67
C ALA A 238 13.16 28.33 -26.18
N SER A 239 13.65 27.11 -26.39
CA SER A 239 15.05 26.74 -26.10
C SER A 239 16.02 27.02 -27.24
N LEU A 240 15.54 27.37 -28.44
CA LEU A 240 16.38 27.64 -29.62
C LEU A 240 16.44 29.13 -29.99
N ALA A 241 15.69 29.99 -29.31
CA ALA A 241 15.63 31.43 -29.60
C ALA A 241 16.73 32.27 -28.92
N ASP A 242 17.70 31.66 -28.24
CA ASP A 242 18.79 32.38 -27.54
C ASP A 242 20.19 31.94 -27.98
N GLU A 243 20.32 31.48 -29.23
CA GLU A 243 21.62 31.53 -29.92
C GLU A 243 21.76 32.94 -30.53
N PRO A 244 22.66 33.82 -30.02
CA PRO A 244 22.96 35.07 -30.70
C PRO A 244 23.60 34.73 -32.04
N GLY A 245 22.77 34.74 -33.09
CA GLY A 245 23.18 34.48 -34.46
C GLY A 245 24.37 35.35 -34.84
N ASN A 246 25.47 34.68 -35.15
CA ASN A 246 26.61 35.23 -35.86
C ASN A 246 26.12 35.71 -37.24
N ASP A 247 25.76 36.99 -37.33
CA ASP A 247 25.32 37.66 -38.56
C ASP A 247 26.55 38.04 -39.42
N PRO A 248 26.84 37.32 -40.53
CA PRO A 248 27.98 37.63 -41.39
C PRO A 248 27.80 38.95 -42.16
N ALA A 249 26.61 39.57 -42.15
CA ALA A 249 26.35 40.81 -42.88
C ALA A 249 26.79 42.08 -42.14
N ARG A 250 27.20 41.98 -40.86
CA ARG A 250 27.66 43.13 -40.06
C ARG A 250 29.18 43.33 -40.04
N ALA A 251 29.95 42.42 -40.63
CA ALA A 251 31.43 42.43 -40.65
C ALA A 251 32.05 43.31 -41.76
N GLY A 252 31.29 44.29 -42.27
CA GLY A 252 31.67 45.06 -43.46
C GLY A 252 31.50 46.57 -43.32
N ARG A 253 31.85 47.18 -42.17
CA ARG A 253 32.07 48.63 -42.09
C ARG A 253 32.76 49.05 -40.79
N ALA A 254 33.84 49.81 -40.95
CA ALA A 254 34.73 50.41 -39.95
C ALA A 254 35.66 49.39 -39.24
N ASP A 255 36.97 49.58 -39.12
CA ASP A 255 37.72 50.84 -39.03
C ASP A 255 39.14 50.66 -39.59
N THR A 256 39.58 51.67 -40.33
CA THR A 256 40.91 51.81 -40.90
C THR A 256 41.66 52.77 -39.99
N GLY A 257 42.45 52.29 -39.03
CA GLY A 257 43.06 53.18 -38.05
C GLY A 257 44.23 52.60 -37.25
N ALA A 258 45.43 52.91 -37.71
CA ALA A 258 46.66 53.09 -36.93
C ALA A 258 47.42 51.89 -36.32
N ARG A 259 48.66 51.78 -36.80
CA ARG A 259 49.83 51.05 -36.28
C ARG A 259 50.30 51.55 -34.90
N ALA A 260 50.83 50.64 -34.07
CA ALA A 260 52.13 50.72 -33.35
C ALA A 260 52.23 49.50 -32.39
N SER A 261 53.14 48.53 -32.59
CA SER A 261 54.57 48.49 -32.22
C SER A 261 54.83 48.21 -30.71
N GLY A 262 55.64 47.17 -30.44
CA GLY A 262 56.26 46.85 -29.14
C GLY A 262 55.89 45.44 -28.63
N ASP A 263 56.58 44.36 -29.01
CA ASP A 263 57.92 43.90 -28.56
C ASP A 263 57.93 43.23 -27.16
N ARG A 264 58.73 42.15 -27.08
CA ARG A 264 59.27 41.40 -25.91
C ARG A 264 58.61 40.09 -25.45
N THR A 265 59.16 39.00 -25.97
CA THR A 265 59.96 37.97 -25.25
C THR A 265 59.77 37.72 -23.75
N HIS A 266 59.44 36.47 -23.38
CA HIS A 266 60.15 35.61 -22.37
C HIS A 266 59.40 34.26 -22.33
N SER A 267 59.94 33.14 -22.82
CA SER A 267 60.87 32.21 -22.15
C SER A 267 60.41 31.72 -20.78
N GLY A 268 60.26 30.39 -20.61
CA GLY A 268 60.17 29.76 -19.29
C GLY A 268 59.46 28.40 -19.28
N ALA A 269 60.21 27.33 -19.55
CA ALA A 269 59.85 25.96 -19.21
C ALA A 269 59.75 25.76 -17.69
N HIS A 270 58.92 24.83 -17.22
CA HIS A 270 59.35 23.69 -16.39
C HIS A 270 58.17 22.83 -15.90
N ALA A 271 58.37 21.52 -15.99
CA ALA A 271 57.56 20.46 -15.43
C ALA A 271 57.61 20.42 -13.89
N HIS A 272 56.57 19.86 -13.25
CA HIS A 272 56.76 18.84 -12.21
C HIS A 272 55.45 18.12 -11.87
N ALA A 273 55.53 16.80 -11.81
CA ALA A 273 54.56 15.86 -11.28
C ALA A 273 54.44 15.96 -9.75
N VAL A 274 53.29 15.61 -9.15
CA VAL A 274 53.22 14.86 -7.87
C VAL A 274 51.91 14.04 -7.76
N THR A 275 52.16 12.81 -7.34
CA THR A 275 51.39 11.64 -6.91
C THR A 275 50.40 11.84 -5.75
N ARG A 276 49.32 11.02 -5.76
CA ARG A 276 48.63 10.30 -4.65
C ARG A 276 48.28 11.01 -3.33
N GLY A 277 46.99 10.88 -2.99
CA GLY A 277 46.44 10.66 -1.65
C GLY A 277 45.21 9.77 -1.79
#